data_AF-A0A5A8CLL6-F1
#
_entry.id   AF-A0A5A8CLL6-F1
#
_cell.length_a   1.000
_cell.length_b   1.000
_cell.length_c   1.000
_cell.angle_alpha   90.00
_cell.angle_beta   90.00
_cell.angle_gamma   90.00
#
_symmetry.space_group_name_H-M   'P 1'
#
loop_
_entity.id
_entity.type
_entity.pdbx_description
1 polymer ?
#
loop_
_entity_poly.entity_id
_entity_poly.type
_entity_poly.pdbx_seq_one_letter_code
_entity_poly.pdbx_strand_id
1 'polypeptide(L)'
;MCIRGKWPSTAAGALVGALISWITNSTLMEISINSFFAFYFGFLFLFIGGALLWRVGSVLRATSSSSATQLYVFGGLVVASGLSCFLLDEHLFRFSPIVKIPLYVMLGTSVTFAFAFSIVDLMNVITSAFGGSCPAALSCCMSRASRGQVGLVETAGQINLLLFVSAFLGCVFGFVFGLLDIEDKRGAELRHVLLAEELYFCYPIGVLAGALTGWVNNKLREDEEEKLRRFRKGTQGPGMDPGAAMGFDDGEGGIFEPTDDFDITGGTDA
;
A
#
# COMPACT_ATOMS: atom_id res chain seq x y z
N MET A 1 -19.94 -8.27 19.07
CA MET A 1 -20.66 -8.69 17.84
C MET A 1 -19.64 -8.84 16.72
N CYS A 2 -19.11 -10.05 16.53
CA CYS A 2 -18.08 -10.32 15.53
C CYS A 2 -18.76 -10.78 14.24
N ILE A 3 -18.89 -9.89 13.26
CA ILE A 3 -19.20 -10.25 11.86
C ILE A 3 -17.96 -10.97 11.32
N ARG A 4 -17.78 -12.23 11.70
CA ARG A 4 -16.66 -13.10 11.30
C ARG A 4 -17.02 -13.82 9.99
N GLY A 5 -17.60 -13.08 9.06
CA GLY A 5 -17.91 -13.56 7.71
C GLY A 5 -16.78 -13.21 6.75
N LYS A 6 -16.57 -14.03 5.72
CA LYS A 6 -15.64 -13.72 4.61
C LYS A 6 -16.16 -12.57 3.73
N TRP A 7 -17.48 -12.40 3.73
CA TRP A 7 -18.25 -11.41 2.97
C TRP A 7 -17.87 -9.94 3.20
N PRO A 8 -17.71 -9.41 4.45
CA PRO A 8 -17.31 -8.02 4.67
C PRO A 8 -15.94 -7.67 4.07
N SER A 9 -14.96 -8.57 4.11
CA SER A 9 -13.63 -8.30 3.53
C SER A 9 -13.68 -8.21 2.00
N THR A 10 -14.42 -9.12 1.36
CA THR A 10 -14.63 -9.10 -0.09
C THR A 10 -15.43 -7.87 -0.52
N ALA A 11 -16.49 -7.51 0.20
CA ALA A 11 -17.29 -6.32 -0.08
C ALA A 11 -16.49 -5.02 0.11
N ALA A 12 -15.69 -4.91 1.18
CA ALA A 12 -14.81 -3.77 1.40
C ALA A 12 -13.75 -3.67 0.30
N GLY A 13 -13.13 -4.79 -0.08
CA GLY A 13 -12.19 -4.84 -1.20
C GLY A 13 -12.82 -4.39 -2.53
N ALA A 14 -14.04 -4.85 -2.82
CA ALA A 14 -14.79 -4.45 -4.01
C ALA A 14 -15.08 -2.94 -4.03
N LEU A 15 -15.51 -2.37 -2.89
CA LEU A 15 -15.76 -0.93 -2.74
C LEU A 15 -14.48 -0.12 -2.95
N VAL A 16 -13.38 -0.52 -2.33
CA VAL A 16 -12.07 0.13 -2.49
C VAL A 16 -11.60 0.04 -3.93
N GLY A 17 -11.74 -1.11 -4.58
CA GLY A 17 -11.41 -1.29 -5.99
C GLY A 17 -12.23 -0.40 -6.93
N ALA A 18 -13.52 -0.24 -6.65
CA ALA A 18 -14.40 0.69 -7.37
C ALA A 18 -13.93 2.14 -7.23
N LEU A 19 -13.61 2.57 -6.00
CA LEU A 19 -13.11 3.92 -5.71
C LEU A 19 -11.77 4.19 -6.39
N ILE A 20 -10.83 3.25 -6.32
CA ILE A 20 -9.53 3.38 -7.00
C ILE A 20 -9.73 3.50 -8.51
N SER A 21 -10.57 2.66 -9.11
CA SER A 21 -10.84 2.73 -10.55
C SER A 21 -11.43 4.07 -10.97
N TRP A 22 -12.43 4.57 -10.23
CA TRP A 22 -13.04 5.88 -10.47
C TRP A 22 -12.01 7.02 -10.38
N ILE A 23 -11.23 7.06 -9.29
CA ILE A 23 -10.28 8.13 -9.04
C ILE A 23 -9.13 8.09 -10.05
N THR A 24 -8.56 6.92 -10.35
CA THR A 24 -7.48 6.78 -11.33
C THR A 24 -7.95 7.25 -12.70
N ASN A 25 -9.12 6.83 -13.17
CA ASN A 25 -9.65 7.24 -14.47
C ASN A 25 -9.92 8.74 -14.54
N SER A 26 -10.55 9.30 -13.50
CA SER A 26 -10.77 10.74 -13.39
C SER A 26 -9.45 11.53 -13.41
N THR A 27 -8.42 11.02 -12.72
CA THR A 27 -7.09 11.65 -12.66
C THR A 27 -6.39 11.60 -14.02
N LEU A 28 -6.42 10.46 -14.71
CA LEU A 28 -5.84 10.33 -16.06
C LEU A 28 -6.55 11.26 -17.06
N MET A 29 -7.88 11.35 -16.98
CA MET A 29 -8.68 12.28 -17.77
C MET A 29 -8.20 13.72 -17.55
N GLU A 30 -8.12 14.16 -16.30
CA GLU A 30 -7.76 15.55 -15.99
C GLU A 30 -6.32 15.90 -16.42
N ILE A 31 -5.37 14.98 -16.22
CA ILE A 31 -3.97 15.15 -16.65
C ILE A 31 -3.88 15.31 -18.18
N SER A 32 -4.71 14.59 -18.94
CA SER A 32 -4.68 14.63 -20.40
C SER A 32 -5.33 15.87 -21.02
N ILE A 33 -6.29 16.48 -20.33
CA ILE A 33 -7.09 17.59 -20.88
C ILE A 33 -6.47 18.95 -20.49
N ASN A 34 -5.87 19.05 -19.30
CA ASN A 34 -5.47 20.33 -18.75
C ASN A 34 -4.03 20.31 -18.20
N SER A 35 -3.15 21.07 -18.87
CA SER A 35 -1.75 21.26 -18.46
C SER A 35 -1.60 21.71 -17.02
N PHE A 36 -2.47 22.60 -16.51
CA PHE A 36 -2.38 23.07 -15.13
C PHE A 36 -2.51 21.92 -14.13
N PHE A 37 -3.46 21.01 -14.37
CA PHE A 37 -3.62 19.83 -13.53
C PHE A 37 -2.48 18.84 -13.72
N ALA A 38 -1.92 18.70 -14.94
CA ALA A 38 -0.73 17.90 -15.17
C ALA A 38 0.47 18.38 -14.34
N PHE A 39 0.72 19.70 -14.27
CA PHE A 39 1.76 20.27 -13.39
C PHE A 39 1.47 19.98 -11.91
N TYR A 40 0.23 20.19 -11.46
CA TYR A 40 -0.17 19.94 -10.08
C TYR A 40 0.05 18.48 -9.67
N PHE A 41 -0.44 17.52 -10.48
CA PHE A 41 -0.24 16.10 -10.22
C PHE A 41 1.23 15.67 -10.37
N GLY A 42 1.99 16.31 -11.26
CA GLY A 42 3.44 16.14 -11.38
C GLY A 42 4.16 16.47 -10.07
N PHE A 43 3.88 17.64 -9.47
CA PHE A 43 4.41 18.01 -8.16
C PHE A 43 3.97 17.05 -7.05
N LEU A 44 2.70 16.62 -7.05
CA LEU A 44 2.21 15.62 -6.09
C LEU A 44 2.96 14.29 -6.21
N PHE A 45 3.19 13.79 -7.42
CA PHE A 45 3.95 12.55 -7.61
C PHE A 45 5.42 12.68 -7.24
N LEU A 46 6.06 13.83 -7.51
CA LEU A 46 7.41 14.08 -7.03
C LEU A 46 7.48 14.11 -5.49
N PHE A 47 6.50 14.75 -4.85
CA PHE A 47 6.46 14.83 -3.39
C PHE A 47 6.19 13.46 -2.75
N ILE A 48 5.14 12.75 -3.21
CA ILE A 48 4.76 11.43 -2.69
C ILE A 48 5.86 10.40 -3.01
N GLY A 49 6.33 10.34 -4.25
CA GLY A 49 7.39 9.44 -4.68
C GLY A 49 8.71 9.71 -3.96
N GLY A 50 9.09 10.98 -3.79
CA GLY A 50 10.27 11.37 -3.02
C GLY A 50 10.18 10.98 -1.55
N ALA A 51 9.02 11.21 -0.92
CA ALA A 51 8.76 10.79 0.46
C ALA A 51 8.83 9.25 0.60
N LEU A 52 8.29 8.50 -0.36
CA LEU A 52 8.37 7.04 -0.39
C LEU A 52 9.82 6.56 -0.54
N LEU A 53 10.60 7.13 -1.46
CA LEU A 53 12.01 6.77 -1.65
C LEU A 53 12.88 7.10 -0.44
N TRP A 54 12.71 8.29 0.13
CA TRP A 54 13.41 8.70 1.35
C TRP A 54 13.17 7.69 2.48
N ARG A 55 11.90 7.31 2.66
CA ARG A 55 11.47 6.36 3.67
C ARG A 55 12.02 4.95 3.41
N VAL A 56 11.70 4.37 2.25
CA VAL A 56 12.07 2.98 1.92
C VAL A 56 13.58 2.83 1.83
N GLY A 57 14.30 3.86 1.37
CA GLY A 57 15.76 3.87 1.35
C GLY A 57 16.39 3.76 2.75
N SER A 58 15.76 4.33 3.79
CA SER A 58 16.23 4.13 5.17
C SER A 58 16.06 2.67 5.64
N VAL A 59 14.95 2.03 5.27
CA VAL A 59 14.64 0.63 5.64
C VAL A 59 15.49 -0.35 4.85
N LEU A 60 15.67 -0.14 3.55
CA LEU A 60 16.45 -1.02 2.67
C LEU A 60 17.92 -1.11 3.10
N ARG A 61 18.48 0.01 3.59
CA ARG A 61 19.85 0.05 4.14
C ARG A 61 19.99 -0.72 5.46
N ALA A 62 18.92 -0.79 6.26
CA ALA A 62 18.90 -1.52 7.51
C ALA A 62 18.58 -3.02 7.31
N THR A 63 17.78 -3.37 6.30
CA THR A 63 17.37 -4.75 6.01
C THR A 63 17.08 -4.94 4.52
N SER A 64 17.78 -5.88 3.89
CA SER A 64 17.54 -6.24 2.48
C SER A 64 16.35 -7.21 2.35
N SER A 65 15.14 -6.69 2.50
CA SER A 65 13.91 -7.46 2.20
C SER A 65 13.47 -7.27 0.75
N SER A 66 13.04 -8.35 0.09
CA SER A 66 12.58 -8.31 -1.31
C SER A 66 11.44 -7.30 -1.52
N SER A 67 10.51 -7.20 -0.56
CA SER A 67 9.40 -6.24 -0.61
C SER A 67 9.87 -4.79 -0.51
N ALA A 68 10.88 -4.49 0.32
CA ALA A 68 11.46 -3.14 0.37
C ALA A 68 12.11 -2.74 -0.96
N THR A 69 12.80 -3.67 -1.62
CA THR A 69 13.36 -3.44 -2.95
C THR A 69 12.26 -3.15 -3.97
N GLN A 70 11.18 -3.94 -3.97
CA GLN A 70 10.05 -3.69 -4.88
C GLN A 70 9.41 -2.31 -4.64
N LEU A 71 9.15 -1.93 -3.38
CA LEU A 71 8.61 -0.60 -3.04
C LEU A 71 9.55 0.53 -3.48
N TYR A 72 10.86 0.32 -3.38
CA TYR A 72 11.84 1.29 -3.84
C TYR A 72 11.77 1.49 -5.36
N VAL A 73 11.64 0.40 -6.12
CA VAL A 73 11.47 0.44 -7.59
C VAL A 73 10.17 1.16 -7.96
N PHE A 74 9.05 0.83 -7.32
CA PHE A 74 7.76 1.52 -7.57
C PHE A 74 7.80 2.99 -7.16
N GLY A 75 8.47 3.34 -6.06
CA GLY A 75 8.70 4.73 -5.67
C GLY A 75 9.49 5.51 -6.72
N GLY A 76 10.51 4.88 -7.31
CA GLY A 76 11.26 5.43 -8.44
C GLY A 76 10.39 5.62 -9.68
N LEU A 77 9.49 4.68 -9.96
CA LEU A 77 8.52 4.75 -11.05
C LEU A 77 7.58 5.96 -10.86
N VAL A 78 7.06 6.18 -9.65
CA VAL A 78 6.22 7.34 -9.32
C VAL A 78 6.96 8.66 -9.56
N VAL A 79 8.23 8.76 -9.15
CA VAL A 79 9.05 9.95 -9.41
C VAL A 79 9.28 10.15 -10.91
N ALA A 80 9.62 9.09 -11.65
CA ALA A 80 9.80 9.15 -13.10
C ALA A 80 8.52 9.58 -13.83
N SER A 81 7.36 9.09 -13.38
CA SER A 81 6.06 9.54 -13.87
C SER A 81 5.78 11.01 -13.56
N GLY A 82 6.14 11.49 -12.36
CA GLY A 82 6.03 12.91 -12.01
C GLY A 82 6.88 13.82 -12.91
N LEU A 83 8.09 13.40 -13.27
CA LEU A 83 8.92 14.10 -14.26
C LEU A 83 8.31 14.06 -15.67
N SER A 84 7.71 12.93 -16.03
CA SER A 84 7.03 12.74 -17.32
C SER A 84 5.79 13.62 -17.45
N CYS A 85 5.08 13.94 -16.35
CA CYS A 85 3.98 14.91 -16.35
C CYS A 85 4.42 16.31 -16.83
N PHE A 86 5.64 16.74 -16.51
CA PHE A 86 6.17 18.03 -16.98
C PHE A 86 6.59 17.98 -18.46
N LEU A 87 7.10 16.83 -18.90
CA LEU A 87 7.47 16.59 -20.31
C LEU A 87 6.24 16.50 -21.23
N LEU A 88 5.07 16.17 -20.68
CA LEU A 88 3.81 16.07 -21.43
C LEU A 88 3.30 17.45 -21.90
N ASP A 89 3.73 18.54 -21.27
CA ASP A 89 3.29 19.91 -21.59
C ASP A 89 4.04 20.56 -22.76
N GLU A 90 5.24 20.05 -23.11
CA GLU A 90 5.92 20.57 -24.29
C GLU A 90 5.28 20.04 -25.57
N HIS A 91 4.68 20.96 -26.29
CA HIS A 91 4.25 20.93 -27.70
C HIS A 91 5.36 20.51 -28.69
N LEU A 92 6.52 20.07 -28.19
CA LEU A 92 7.71 19.70 -28.97
C LEU A 92 7.58 18.36 -29.70
N PHE A 93 6.63 17.50 -29.38
CA PHE A 93 6.45 16.26 -30.12
C PHE A 93 4.97 15.92 -30.30
N ARG A 94 4.49 15.92 -31.55
CA ARG A 94 3.38 15.04 -31.96
C ARG A 94 3.81 13.62 -31.61
N PHE A 95 3.51 13.16 -30.40
CA PHE A 95 3.96 11.86 -29.94
C PHE A 95 3.41 10.80 -30.89
N SER A 96 4.31 10.00 -31.47
CA SER A 96 3.89 8.76 -32.10
C SER A 96 3.10 7.95 -31.07
N PRO A 97 2.03 7.23 -31.46
CA PRO A 97 1.26 6.37 -30.56
C PRO A 97 2.14 5.43 -29.71
N ILE A 98 3.32 5.08 -30.24
CA ILE A 98 4.33 4.23 -29.61
C ILE A 98 4.90 4.83 -28.31
N VAL A 99 5.02 6.16 -28.19
CA VAL A 99 5.54 6.84 -26.99
C VAL A 99 4.40 7.27 -26.07
N LYS A 100 3.22 7.57 -26.64
CA LYS A 100 2.01 7.95 -25.90
C LYS A 100 1.55 6.83 -24.97
N ILE A 101 1.37 5.62 -25.50
CA ILE A 101 0.87 4.46 -24.74
C ILE A 101 1.73 4.16 -23.50
N PRO A 102 3.06 3.97 -23.58
CA PRO A 102 3.87 3.64 -22.40
C PRO A 102 3.89 4.77 -21.37
N LEU A 103 3.79 6.04 -21.79
CA LEU A 103 3.72 7.17 -20.87
C LEU A 103 2.43 7.10 -20.05
N TYR A 104 1.28 6.87 -20.69
CA TYR A 104 0.00 6.68 -20.00
C TYR A 104 -0.05 5.42 -19.13
N VAL A 105 0.62 4.32 -19.53
CA VAL A 105 0.79 3.13 -18.68
C VAL A 105 1.62 3.44 -17.43
N MET A 106 2.72 4.16 -17.57
CA MET A 106 3.55 4.60 -16.43
C MET A 106 2.78 5.54 -15.50
N LEU A 107 2.01 6.49 -16.05
CA LEU A 107 1.15 7.36 -15.26
C LEU A 107 0.06 6.57 -14.54
N GLY A 108 -0.67 5.71 -15.25
CA GLY A 108 -1.75 4.89 -14.68
C GLY A 108 -1.29 3.97 -13.56
N THR A 109 -0.12 3.32 -13.74
CA THR A 109 0.52 2.50 -12.69
C THR A 109 0.92 3.32 -11.47
N SER A 110 1.57 4.47 -11.66
CA SER A 110 1.95 5.37 -10.57
C SER A 110 0.76 5.88 -9.76
N VAL A 111 -0.28 6.38 -10.45
CA VAL A 111 -1.51 6.90 -9.85
C VAL A 111 -2.18 5.80 -9.01
N THR A 112 -2.40 4.63 -9.62
CA THR A 112 -3.09 3.51 -8.98
C THR A 112 -2.31 3.00 -7.77
N PHE A 113 -0.99 2.90 -7.88
CA PHE A 113 -0.12 2.52 -6.77
C PHE A 113 -0.16 3.55 -5.62
N ALA A 114 -0.04 4.84 -5.93
CA ALA A 114 -0.09 5.91 -4.93
C ALA A 114 -1.42 5.94 -4.18
N PHE A 115 -2.55 5.79 -4.89
CA PHE A 115 -3.87 5.72 -4.26
C PHE A 115 -4.06 4.44 -3.44
N ALA A 116 -3.66 3.29 -3.97
CA ALA A 116 -3.76 2.01 -3.24
C ALA A 116 -2.95 2.06 -1.92
N PHE A 117 -1.72 2.60 -1.97
CA PHE A 117 -0.89 2.79 -0.79
C PHE A 117 -1.50 3.80 0.20
N SER A 118 -2.03 4.92 -0.30
CA SER A 118 -2.67 5.95 0.53
C SER A 118 -3.93 5.43 1.23
N ILE A 119 -4.74 4.61 0.55
CA ILE A 119 -5.94 4.00 1.15
C ILE A 119 -5.56 3.03 2.26
N VAL A 120 -4.55 2.18 2.03
CA VAL A 120 -4.06 1.26 3.07
C VAL A 120 -3.53 2.02 4.28
N ASP A 121 -2.77 3.11 4.06
CA ASP A 121 -2.28 3.95 5.14
C ASP A 121 -3.43 4.64 5.89
N LEU A 122 -4.42 5.16 5.17
CA LEU A 122 -5.64 5.73 5.77
C LEU A 122 -6.41 4.70 6.60
N MET A 123 -6.57 3.47 6.10
CA MET A 123 -7.22 2.39 6.84
C MET A 123 -6.47 2.08 8.13
N ASN A 124 -5.13 2.07 8.10
CA ASN A 124 -4.30 1.88 9.29
C ASN A 124 -4.42 3.04 10.29
N VAL A 125 -4.55 4.27 9.80
CA VAL A 125 -4.80 5.45 10.65
C VAL A 125 -6.18 5.38 11.29
N ILE A 126 -7.22 4.99 10.54
CA ILE A 126 -8.59 4.85 11.04
C ILE A 126 -8.66 3.77 12.11
N THR A 127 -8.11 2.56 11.86
CA THR A 127 -8.15 1.47 12.85
C THR A 127 -7.43 1.84 14.14
N SER A 128 -6.30 2.55 14.05
CA SER A 128 -5.58 3.04 15.24
C SER A 128 -6.32 4.17 15.97
N ALA A 129 -7.03 5.05 15.26
CA ALA A 129 -7.81 6.14 15.86
C ALA A 129 -9.06 5.63 16.61
N PHE A 130 -9.79 4.65 16.05
CA PHE A 130 -10.98 4.08 16.68
C PHE A 130 -10.66 2.99 17.72
N GLY A 131 -9.43 2.48 17.75
CA GLY A 131 -8.96 1.45 18.69
C GLY A 131 -8.58 1.93 20.09
N GLY A 132 -8.79 3.20 20.44
CA GLY A 132 -8.65 3.73 21.81
C GLY A 132 -7.22 4.05 22.28
N SER A 133 -6.20 3.98 21.41
CA SER A 133 -4.85 4.47 21.74
C SER A 133 -4.67 5.91 21.24
N CYS A 134 -4.36 6.83 22.16
CA CYS A 134 -4.42 8.30 22.03
C CYS A 134 -3.90 8.95 20.71
N PRO A 135 -4.46 10.12 20.31
CA PRO A 135 -4.17 10.80 19.05
C PRO A 135 -2.98 11.78 19.19
N ALA A 136 -1.75 11.28 19.12
CA ALA A 136 -0.60 12.10 18.73
C ALA A 136 -0.49 12.22 17.18
N ALA A 137 -1.63 12.29 16.50
CA ALA A 137 -1.77 11.91 15.10
C ALA A 137 -1.14 12.90 14.11
N LEU A 138 -1.00 14.19 14.42
CA LEU A 138 -0.35 15.11 13.48
C LEU A 138 1.19 14.96 13.44
N SER A 139 1.82 14.47 14.51
CA SER A 139 3.28 14.29 14.58
C SER A 139 3.75 12.87 14.26
N CYS A 140 2.86 11.86 14.35
CA CYS A 140 3.18 10.44 14.13
C CYS A 140 2.83 9.89 12.74
N CYS A 141 2.13 10.63 11.88
CA CYS A 141 1.75 10.14 10.55
C CYS A 141 2.95 9.87 9.63
N MET A 142 4.09 10.56 9.80
CA MET A 142 5.31 10.18 9.08
C MET A 142 6.08 9.02 9.76
N SER A 143 6.07 8.93 11.09
CA SER A 143 6.85 7.94 11.85
C SER A 143 6.21 6.55 11.95
N ARG A 144 4.93 6.35 11.59
CA ARG A 144 4.24 5.06 11.78
C ARG A 144 4.54 3.97 10.77
N ALA A 145 4.73 4.27 9.49
CA ALA A 145 5.19 3.26 8.54
C ALA A 145 6.72 2.95 8.68
N SER A 146 7.32 3.26 9.85
CA SER A 146 8.74 3.08 10.21
C SER A 146 8.94 2.13 11.40
N ARG A 147 7.89 1.55 12.01
CA ARG A 147 8.06 0.86 13.30
C ARG A 147 7.50 -0.56 13.42
N GLY A 148 7.36 -1.31 12.31
CA GLY A 148 7.15 -2.76 12.37
C GLY A 148 6.09 -3.24 13.38
N GLN A 149 5.01 -2.48 13.60
CA GLN A 149 3.96 -2.81 14.56
C GLN A 149 2.57 -2.45 14.02
N VAL A 150 1.78 -3.51 13.80
CA VAL A 150 0.31 -3.64 13.87
C VAL A 150 -0.50 -2.67 13.01
N GLY A 151 -0.25 -2.67 11.70
CA GLY A 151 -1.23 -2.23 10.70
C GLY A 151 -1.98 -3.44 10.13
N LEU A 152 -3.15 -3.22 9.51
CA LEU A 152 -4.01 -4.27 8.90
C LEU A 152 -3.33 -5.03 7.74
N VAL A 153 -2.12 -4.61 7.35
CA VAL A 153 -1.24 -5.29 6.41
C VAL A 153 -0.05 -5.85 7.20
N GLU A 154 -0.23 -7.04 7.79
CA GLU A 154 0.67 -7.67 8.76
C GLU A 154 1.88 -8.38 8.10
N THR A 155 1.82 -8.69 6.79
CA THR A 155 2.79 -9.61 6.18
C THR A 155 3.27 -9.23 4.79
N ALA A 156 4.51 -9.60 4.47
CA ALA A 156 5.15 -9.41 3.16
C ALA A 156 4.29 -9.91 1.98
N GLY A 157 3.49 -10.96 2.18
CA GLY A 157 2.55 -11.47 1.18
C GLY A 157 1.43 -10.49 0.83
N GLN A 158 0.89 -9.77 1.82
CA GLN A 158 -0.18 -8.80 1.61
C GLN A 158 0.34 -7.54 0.90
N ILE A 159 1.56 -7.10 1.22
CA ILE A 159 2.25 -6.01 0.50
C ILE A 159 2.50 -6.41 -0.95
N ASN A 160 3.04 -7.60 -1.20
CA ASN A 160 3.30 -8.08 -2.56
C ASN A 160 2.01 -8.20 -3.39
N LEU A 161 0.91 -8.62 -2.75
CA LEU A 161 -0.40 -8.66 -3.39
C LEU A 161 -0.90 -7.26 -3.79
N LEU A 162 -0.76 -6.28 -2.88
CA LEU A 162 -1.11 -4.89 -3.16
C LEU A 162 -0.30 -4.33 -4.33
N LEU A 163 1.02 -4.57 -4.35
CA LEU A 163 1.90 -4.14 -5.44
C LEU A 163 1.48 -4.76 -6.78
N PHE A 164 1.24 -6.06 -6.81
CA PHE A 164 0.89 -6.76 -8.04
C PHE A 164 -0.47 -6.31 -8.59
N VAL A 165 -1.49 -6.20 -7.72
CA VAL A 165 -2.83 -5.78 -8.15
C VAL A 165 -2.85 -4.32 -8.59
N SER A 166 -2.18 -3.41 -7.84
CA SER A 166 -2.14 -1.99 -8.20
C SER A 166 -1.36 -1.76 -9.51
N ALA A 167 -0.25 -2.48 -9.73
CA ALA A 167 0.47 -2.47 -10.98
C ALA A 167 -0.40 -3.01 -12.14
N PHE A 168 -1.07 -4.15 -11.94
CA PHE A 168 -1.95 -4.73 -12.97
C PHE A 168 -3.08 -3.78 -13.37
N LEU A 169 -3.81 -3.24 -12.39
CA LEU A 169 -4.91 -2.30 -12.63
C LEU A 169 -4.43 -1.03 -13.32
N GLY A 170 -3.34 -0.44 -12.84
CA GLY A 170 -2.79 0.77 -13.44
C GLY A 170 -2.26 0.55 -14.86
N CYS A 171 -1.69 -0.62 -15.14
CA CYS A 171 -1.29 -1.00 -16.50
C CYS A 171 -2.50 -1.08 -17.43
N VAL A 172 -3.58 -1.77 -17.00
CA VAL A 172 -4.80 -1.91 -17.81
C VAL A 172 -5.44 -0.55 -18.05
N PHE A 173 -5.63 0.27 -17.02
CA PHE A 173 -6.25 1.59 -17.14
C PHE A 173 -5.40 2.54 -17.99
N GLY A 174 -4.08 2.60 -17.76
CA GLY A 174 -3.17 3.41 -18.55
C GLY A 174 -3.06 2.97 -20.01
N PHE A 175 -3.15 1.66 -20.28
CA PHE A 175 -3.13 1.13 -21.65
C PHE A 175 -4.40 1.50 -22.41
N VAL A 176 -5.59 1.28 -21.82
CA VAL A 176 -6.87 1.68 -22.41
C VAL A 176 -6.88 3.18 -22.68
N PHE A 177 -6.44 3.98 -21.71
CA PHE A 177 -6.38 5.43 -21.83
C PHE A 177 -5.35 5.89 -22.88
N GLY A 178 -4.20 5.22 -23.00
CA GLY A 178 -3.19 5.51 -24.01
C GLY A 178 -3.62 5.14 -25.45
N LEU A 179 -4.52 4.16 -25.61
CA LEU A 179 -5.13 3.82 -26.90
C LEU A 179 -6.24 4.78 -27.30
N LEU A 180 -6.93 5.36 -26.31
CA LEU A 180 -7.92 6.39 -26.55
C LEU A 180 -7.22 7.67 -27.02
N ASP A 181 -7.49 8.08 -28.25
CA ASP A 181 -6.96 9.33 -28.78
C ASP A 181 -7.78 10.54 -28.28
N ILE A 182 -7.58 10.85 -27.00
CA ILE A 182 -8.38 11.82 -26.23
C ILE A 182 -8.12 13.25 -26.69
N GLU A 183 -6.94 13.51 -27.23
CA GLU A 183 -6.48 14.84 -27.66
C GLU A 183 -7.19 15.32 -28.95
N ASP A 184 -7.61 14.41 -29.82
CA ASP A 184 -8.24 14.74 -31.11
C ASP A 184 -9.77 14.85 -31.03
N LYS A 185 -10.41 14.38 -29.95
CA LYS A 185 -11.87 14.45 -29.77
C LYS A 185 -12.26 15.69 -28.95
N ARG A 186 -13.17 16.51 -29.49
CA ARG A 186 -13.62 17.76 -28.83
C ARG A 186 -14.84 17.53 -27.93
N GLY A 187 -14.72 17.94 -26.66
CA GLY A 187 -15.83 18.29 -25.77
C GLY A 187 -16.84 17.17 -25.48
N ALA A 188 -18.07 17.31 -25.97
CA ALA A 188 -19.19 16.44 -25.62
C ALA A 188 -19.02 15.00 -26.14
N GLU A 189 -18.53 14.84 -27.37
CA GLU A 189 -18.25 13.52 -27.97
C GLU A 189 -17.18 12.75 -27.20
N LEU A 190 -16.16 13.47 -26.71
CA LEU A 190 -15.10 12.88 -25.89
C LEU A 190 -15.66 12.33 -24.57
N ARG A 191 -16.51 13.11 -23.89
CA ARG A 191 -17.12 12.74 -22.61
C ARG A 191 -18.05 11.54 -22.76
N HIS A 192 -18.81 11.42 -23.86
CA HIS A 192 -19.70 10.29 -24.09
C HIS A 192 -18.95 8.98 -24.33
N VAL A 193 -17.86 9.00 -25.11
CA VAL A 193 -17.04 7.80 -25.36
C VAL A 193 -16.31 7.37 -24.08
N LEU A 194 -15.76 8.32 -23.33
CA LEU A 194 -15.07 8.03 -22.07
C LEU A 194 -16.00 7.49 -20.99
N LEU A 195 -17.17 8.09 -20.79
CA LEU A 195 -18.14 7.59 -19.81
C LEU A 195 -18.63 6.19 -20.15
N ALA A 196 -18.81 5.88 -21.44
CA ALA A 196 -19.18 4.54 -21.87
C ALA A 196 -18.06 3.53 -21.57
N GLU A 197 -16.82 3.81 -21.95
CA GLU A 197 -15.71 2.88 -21.68
C GLU A 197 -15.36 2.77 -20.19
N GLU A 198 -15.49 3.85 -19.44
CA GLU A 198 -15.30 3.86 -17.98
C GLU A 198 -16.30 2.94 -17.29
N LEU A 199 -17.59 3.06 -17.63
CA LEU A 199 -18.66 2.30 -17.00
C LEU A 199 -18.63 0.81 -17.41
N TYR A 200 -18.31 0.52 -18.69
CA TYR A 200 -18.35 -0.84 -19.23
C TYR A 200 -17.07 -1.64 -19.01
N PHE A 201 -15.88 -1.03 -19.02
CA PHE A 201 -14.61 -1.75 -18.90
C PHE A 201 -13.91 -1.50 -17.56
N CYS A 202 -13.62 -0.25 -17.21
CA CYS A 202 -12.73 0.01 -16.08
C CYS A 202 -13.39 -0.29 -14.74
N TYR A 203 -14.64 0.15 -14.56
CA TYR A 203 -15.39 -0.03 -13.33
C TYR A 203 -15.55 -1.51 -12.92
N PRO A 204 -16.01 -2.43 -13.79
CA PRO A 204 -16.13 -3.83 -13.41
C PRO A 204 -14.77 -4.49 -13.15
N ILE A 205 -13.72 -4.13 -13.90
CA ILE A 205 -12.36 -4.64 -13.65
C ILE A 205 -11.87 -4.22 -12.27
N GLY A 206 -12.06 -2.95 -11.89
CA GLY A 206 -11.72 -2.44 -10.57
C GLY A 206 -12.47 -3.15 -9.43
N VAL A 207 -13.79 -3.33 -9.58
CA VAL A 207 -14.63 -4.04 -8.61
C VAL A 207 -14.18 -5.50 -8.45
N LEU A 208 -13.95 -6.21 -9.55
CA LEU A 208 -13.55 -7.62 -9.54
C LEU A 208 -12.15 -7.80 -8.94
N ALA A 209 -11.19 -6.98 -9.34
CA ALA A 209 -9.83 -7.02 -8.80
C ALA A 209 -9.81 -6.65 -7.31
N GLY A 210 -10.61 -5.67 -6.89
CA GLY A 210 -10.79 -5.30 -5.49
C GLY A 210 -11.43 -6.41 -4.65
N ALA A 211 -12.49 -7.04 -5.17
CA ALA A 211 -13.14 -8.18 -4.52
C ALA A 211 -12.18 -9.36 -4.35
N LEU A 212 -11.44 -9.69 -5.41
CA LEU A 212 -10.41 -10.73 -5.39
C LEU A 212 -9.33 -10.40 -4.37
N THR A 213 -8.84 -9.16 -4.35
CA THR A 213 -7.84 -8.68 -3.39
C THR A 213 -8.35 -8.83 -1.96
N GLY A 214 -9.58 -8.40 -1.66
CA GLY A 214 -10.17 -8.54 -0.33
C GLY A 214 -10.36 -10.00 0.10
N TRP A 215 -10.65 -10.90 -0.85
CA TRP A 215 -10.75 -12.34 -0.60
C TRP A 215 -9.38 -12.98 -0.34
N VAL A 216 -8.40 -12.73 -1.21
CA VAL A 216 -7.04 -13.29 -1.06
C VAL A 216 -6.37 -12.73 0.20
N ASN A 217 -6.54 -11.44 0.50
CA ASN A 217 -6.01 -10.82 1.70
C ASN A 217 -6.53 -11.50 2.98
N ASN A 218 -7.82 -11.83 3.03
CA ASN A 218 -8.37 -12.57 4.16
C ASN A 218 -7.81 -14.00 4.25
N LYS A 219 -7.58 -14.67 3.11
CA LYS A 219 -6.98 -16.01 3.08
C LYS A 219 -5.54 -16.01 3.58
N LEU A 220 -4.72 -15.05 3.14
CA LEU A 220 -3.34 -14.88 3.62
C LEU A 220 -3.30 -14.68 5.14
N ARG A 221 -4.24 -13.87 5.66
CA ARG A 221 -4.37 -13.63 7.11
C ARG A 221 -4.73 -14.90 7.88
N GLU A 222 -5.65 -15.72 7.36
CA GLU A 222 -6.02 -17.02 7.95
C GLU A 222 -4.81 -17.98 8.01
N ASP A 223 -4.04 -18.08 6.91
CA ASP A 223 -2.86 -18.97 6.82
C ASP A 223 -1.75 -18.56 7.80
N GLU A 224 -1.57 -17.25 8.02
CA GLU A 224 -0.58 -16.70 8.95
C GLU A 224 -0.97 -16.94 10.42
N GLU A 225 -2.24 -16.68 10.77
CA GLU A 225 -2.77 -17.01 12.09
C GLU A 225 -2.60 -18.51 12.41
N GLU A 226 -2.78 -19.40 11.43
CA GLU A 226 -2.61 -20.84 11.61
C GLU A 226 -1.14 -21.25 11.82
N LYS A 227 -0.21 -20.68 11.05
CA LYS A 227 1.23 -20.89 11.22
C LYS A 227 1.67 -20.47 12.62
N LEU A 228 1.25 -19.29 13.08
CA LEU A 228 1.52 -18.79 14.44
C LEU A 228 0.99 -19.74 15.52
N ARG A 229 -0.23 -20.27 15.35
CA ARG A 229 -0.80 -21.27 16.27
C ARG A 229 0.00 -22.55 16.30
N ARG A 230 0.50 -23.04 15.16
CA ARG A 230 1.37 -24.22 15.09
C ARG A 230 2.71 -23.98 15.77
N PHE A 231 3.34 -22.83 15.55
CA PHE A 231 4.56 -22.45 16.26
C PHE A 231 4.34 -22.42 17.77
N ARG A 232 3.27 -21.76 18.25
CA ARG A 232 2.95 -21.72 19.68
C ARG A 232 2.76 -23.12 20.28
N LYS A 233 2.07 -24.01 19.57
CA LYS A 233 1.88 -25.41 19.99
C LYS A 233 3.19 -26.23 19.95
N GLY A 234 4.10 -25.91 19.04
CA GLY A 234 5.42 -26.55 18.94
C GLY A 234 6.40 -26.10 20.04
N THR A 235 6.30 -24.85 20.49
CA THR A 235 7.08 -24.34 21.65
C THR A 235 6.51 -24.83 22.98
N GLN A 236 5.21 -25.14 23.03
CA GLN A 236 4.54 -25.72 24.19
C GLN A 236 4.62 -27.26 24.13
N GLY A 237 5.82 -27.82 24.34
CA GLY A 237 6.05 -29.27 24.47
C GLY A 237 5.31 -29.87 25.69
N PRO A 238 5.17 -31.21 25.76
CA PRO A 238 4.25 -31.89 26.67
C PRO A 238 4.77 -31.84 28.11
N GLY A 239 4.20 -30.98 28.95
CA GLY A 239 4.55 -30.97 30.37
C GLY A 239 4.23 -29.69 31.15
N MET A 240 3.16 -28.97 30.82
CA MET A 240 2.63 -27.96 31.75
C MET A 240 1.11 -27.97 31.70
N ASP A 241 0.52 -28.55 32.75
CA ASP A 241 -0.92 -28.63 32.93
C ASP A 241 -1.54 -27.22 33.07
N PRO A 242 -2.81 -26.99 32.63
CA PRO A 242 -3.44 -25.67 32.64
C PRO A 242 -3.89 -25.19 34.03
N GLY A 243 -3.37 -25.76 35.12
CA GLY A 243 -3.83 -25.52 36.49
C GLY A 243 -3.12 -24.41 37.27
N ALA A 244 -2.01 -23.85 36.78
CA ALA A 244 -1.16 -22.97 37.60
C ALA A 244 -1.23 -21.46 37.28
N ALA A 245 -2.11 -21.03 36.36
CA ALA A 245 -2.21 -19.61 35.97
C ALA A 245 -3.47 -18.89 36.53
N MET A 246 -4.12 -19.45 37.54
CA MET A 246 -5.10 -18.74 38.37
C MET A 246 -4.65 -18.77 39.83
N GLY A 247 -3.67 -17.93 40.14
CA GLY A 247 -3.30 -17.52 41.48
C GLY A 247 -2.99 -16.03 41.42
N PHE A 248 -4.05 -15.22 41.43
CA PHE A 248 -3.94 -13.83 41.87
C PHE A 248 -3.76 -13.93 43.38
N ASP A 249 -2.50 -13.93 43.84
CA ASP A 249 -2.18 -13.71 45.25
C ASP A 249 -1.89 -12.21 45.39
N ASP A 250 -2.73 -11.55 46.15
CA ASP A 250 -2.61 -10.15 46.54
C ASP A 250 -1.46 -10.00 47.54
N GLY A 251 -0.51 -9.10 47.28
CA GLY A 251 0.25 -8.45 48.35
C GLY A 251 1.78 -8.41 48.21
N GLU A 252 2.30 -7.20 48.48
CA GLU A 252 3.71 -6.82 48.71
C GLU A 252 4.61 -6.80 47.45
N GLY A 253 5.24 -5.69 47.03
CA GLY A 253 5.93 -4.66 47.80
C GLY A 253 7.44 -4.87 47.62
N GLY A 254 8.11 -4.06 46.79
CA GLY A 254 9.59 -4.09 46.61
C GLY A 254 10.00 -3.92 45.15
N ILE A 255 10.28 -2.70 44.69
CA ILE A 255 11.62 -2.09 44.58
C ILE A 255 12.52 -2.76 43.53
N PHE A 256 12.81 -1.92 42.54
CA PHE A 256 13.80 -1.93 41.46
C PHE A 256 15.19 -2.50 41.85
N GLU A 257 15.74 -3.42 41.05
CA GLU A 257 17.13 -3.35 40.54
C GLU A 257 17.40 -4.44 39.48
N PRO A 258 18.12 -4.14 38.38
CA PRO A 258 18.71 -5.14 37.50
C PRO A 258 20.11 -5.50 38.01
N THR A 259 20.31 -6.75 38.43
CA THR A 259 21.66 -7.29 38.67
C THR A 259 22.32 -7.63 37.34
N ASP A 260 23.23 -6.77 36.90
CA ASP A 260 24.42 -7.17 36.16
C ASP A 260 25.18 -8.21 36.99
N ASP A 261 25.65 -9.29 36.37
CA ASP A 261 26.89 -10.01 36.73
C ASP A 261 27.13 -11.14 35.72
N PHE A 262 27.96 -10.86 34.71
CA PHE A 262 28.67 -11.88 33.95
C PHE A 262 30.12 -11.85 34.44
N ASP A 263 30.43 -12.78 35.34
CA ASP A 263 31.68 -12.82 36.08
C ASP A 263 32.85 -13.39 35.26
N ILE A 264 34.03 -12.93 35.66
CA ILE A 264 35.33 -12.94 35.01
C ILE A 264 36.11 -14.23 35.35
N THR A 265 37.18 -14.46 34.56
CA THR A 265 38.47 -15.11 34.90
C THR A 265 38.73 -16.46 34.21
N GLY A 266 39.92 -16.75 33.67
CA GLY A 266 41.19 -16.02 33.68
C GLY A 266 42.26 -16.79 32.89
N GLY A 267 43.41 -16.14 32.64
CA GLY A 267 44.58 -16.77 32.02
C GLY A 267 45.64 -15.74 31.65
N THR A 268 46.45 -15.37 32.64
CA THR A 268 47.68 -14.57 32.56
C THR A 268 48.79 -15.30 31.81
N ASP A 269 49.74 -14.56 31.22
CA ASP A 269 51.13 -14.50 31.70
C ASP A 269 52.05 -13.67 30.76
N ALA A 270 52.81 -12.78 31.41
CA ALA A 270 54.11 -12.17 31.08
C ALA A 270 54.34 -11.47 29.72
#